data_AF-A0A8H5QAN0-F1
#
_entry.id   AF-A0A8H5QAN0-F1
#
_cell.length_a   1.000
_cell.length_b   1.000
_cell.length_c   1.000
_cell.angle_alpha   90.00
_cell.angle_beta   90.00
_cell.angle_gamma   90.00
#
_symmetry.space_group_name_H-M   'P 1'
#
loop_
_entity.id
_entity.type
_entity.pdbx_description
1 polymer ?
#
loop_
_entity_poly.entity_id
_entity_poly.type
_entity_poly.pdbx_seq_one_letter_code
_entity_poly.pdbx_strand_id
1 'polypeptide(L)'
;MTERVAVGLPTGPSSGPLTDAQWQVMMAIMDTIIAPCPESAIPAGQKSALLTNCDDSTLKAFLNEKPSDMPLFQEILKRLLANLHADKLSAIGTVCSLLGNRAAVLPLTGYFTLFCDLSPQDRTLVLNSWQTSSLATFRVLFKQLSIIGKHVYLRSSTLFNEVVGFPSTPTGWHSVESYPFEFMQFNDSEAHVQLETDVVIVGSGCGAGVVARTMAMAGHRVLVVDKGQHFETSSLPLDQSAGYFHLFEGGGLVSSEDGSISTLAGSCFGGGGTVNWSACLQPQNTVRDEWADQRGLSFFKSAKFQEHLDSVCE
;
A
#
# COMPACT_ATOMS: atom_id res chain seq x y z
N MET A 1 -1.36 -25.72 -18.54
CA MET A 1 -1.08 -24.62 -17.60
C MET A 1 -1.01 -23.36 -18.42
N THR A 2 -1.95 -22.45 -18.22
CA THR A 2 -1.94 -21.13 -18.88
C THR A 2 -0.72 -20.37 -18.38
N GLU A 3 0.08 -19.85 -19.30
CA GLU A 3 1.26 -19.06 -18.96
C GLU A 3 0.83 -17.79 -18.23
N ARG A 4 1.49 -17.46 -17.12
CA ARG A 4 1.15 -16.27 -16.33
C ARG A 4 1.47 -15.03 -17.14
N VAL A 5 0.53 -14.09 -17.19
CA VAL A 5 0.77 -12.77 -17.77
C VAL A 5 1.27 -11.84 -16.66
N ALA A 6 2.48 -11.32 -16.80
CA ALA A 6 3.02 -10.36 -15.86
C ALA A 6 2.26 -9.03 -15.97
N VAL A 7 1.72 -8.54 -14.86
CA VAL A 7 1.08 -7.23 -14.78
C VAL A 7 2.09 -6.22 -14.22
N GLY A 8 2.45 -5.24 -15.05
CA GLY A 8 3.34 -4.15 -14.65
C GLY A 8 2.64 -3.07 -13.83
N LEU A 9 3.40 -2.05 -13.43
CA LEU A 9 2.85 -0.85 -12.79
C LEU A 9 1.79 -0.17 -13.69
N PRO A 10 0.74 0.44 -13.13
CA PRO A 10 -0.17 1.28 -13.89
C PRO A 10 0.56 2.42 -14.61
N THR A 11 -0.11 3.12 -15.53
CA THR A 11 0.46 4.30 -16.21
C THR A 11 0.93 5.35 -15.19
N GLY A 12 2.09 5.97 -15.46
CA GLY A 12 2.69 7.01 -14.61
C GLY A 12 1.82 8.26 -14.47
N PRO A 13 2.04 9.08 -13.42
CA PRO A 13 1.46 10.42 -13.40
C PRO A 13 1.96 11.24 -14.59
N SER A 14 1.10 12.08 -15.16
CA SER A 14 1.42 12.90 -16.35
C SER A 14 2.49 13.98 -16.09
N SER A 15 2.66 14.39 -14.84
CA SER A 15 3.70 15.31 -14.38
C SER A 15 4.33 14.83 -13.07
N GLY A 16 5.54 15.31 -12.78
CA GLY A 16 6.22 15.01 -11.52
C GLY A 16 5.52 15.65 -10.33
N PRO A 17 5.35 14.95 -9.19
CA PRO A 17 4.66 15.48 -8.01
C PRO A 17 5.44 16.59 -7.28
N LEU A 18 6.74 16.71 -7.57
CA LEU A 18 7.67 17.68 -6.99
C LEU A 18 8.55 18.26 -8.10
N THR A 19 9.09 19.47 -7.90
CA THR A 19 10.10 20.04 -8.80
C THR A 19 11.43 19.27 -8.69
N ASP A 20 12.32 19.40 -9.67
CA ASP A 20 13.62 18.71 -9.65
C ASP A 20 14.45 19.02 -8.39
N ALA A 21 14.45 20.29 -7.95
CA ALA A 21 15.13 20.70 -6.74
C ALA A 21 14.51 20.09 -5.47
N GLN A 22 13.17 20.04 -5.40
CA GLN A 22 12.48 19.36 -4.30
C GLN A 22 12.72 17.85 -4.32
N TRP A 23 12.80 17.25 -5.51
CA TRP A 23 13.07 15.83 -5.71
C TRP A 23 14.47 15.45 -5.22
N GLN A 24 15.49 16.27 -5.48
CA GLN A 24 16.84 16.07 -4.95
C GLN A 24 16.85 16.04 -3.42
N VAL A 25 16.14 16.97 -2.77
CA VAL A 25 15.98 16.98 -1.31
C VAL A 25 15.22 15.75 -0.82
N MET A 26 14.15 15.36 -1.51
CA MET A 26 13.39 14.15 -1.19
C MET A 26 14.27 12.91 -1.24
N MET A 27 15.12 12.75 -2.27
CA MET A 27 16.07 11.64 -2.36
C MET A 27 17.11 11.68 -1.24
N ALA A 28 17.64 12.86 -0.88
CA ALA A 28 18.53 12.99 0.25
C ALA A 28 17.87 12.55 1.58
N ILE A 29 16.58 12.85 1.77
CA ILE A 29 15.80 12.39 2.93
C ILE A 29 15.64 10.86 2.88
N MET A 30 15.26 10.30 1.73
CA MET A 30 15.07 8.85 1.58
C MET A 30 16.38 8.08 1.81
N ASP A 31 17.51 8.55 1.28
CA ASP A 31 18.85 8.00 1.53
C ASP A 31 19.28 8.11 3.00
N THR A 32 18.69 9.03 3.76
CA THR A 32 18.93 9.13 5.20
C THR A 32 18.07 8.14 5.99
N ILE A 33 16.83 7.88 5.52
CA ILE A 33 15.90 6.93 6.14
C ILE A 33 16.33 5.48 5.87
N ILE A 34 16.76 5.20 4.64
CA ILE A 34 17.28 3.92 4.18
C ILE A 34 18.73 4.15 3.77
N ALA A 35 19.61 4.17 4.77
CA ALA A 35 21.02 4.47 4.59
C ALA A 35 21.84 3.19 4.38
N PRO A 36 22.92 3.26 3.57
CA PRO A 36 23.92 2.21 3.52
C PRO A 36 24.42 1.84 4.92
N CYS A 37 24.50 0.55 5.18
CA CYS A 37 24.82 -0.01 6.48
C CYS A 37 26.20 -0.69 6.42
N PRO A 38 27.17 -0.30 7.26
CA PRO A 38 28.46 -0.98 7.27
C PRO A 38 28.30 -2.42 7.77
N GLU A 39 29.08 -3.36 7.25
CA GLU A 39 29.04 -4.77 7.70
C GLU A 39 29.24 -4.92 9.21
N SER A 40 30.01 -4.03 9.83
CA SER A 40 30.24 -4.00 11.28
C SER A 40 28.98 -3.73 12.11
N ALA A 41 27.91 -3.20 11.49
CA ALA A 41 26.63 -2.97 12.14
C ALA A 41 25.71 -4.21 12.12
N ILE A 42 26.07 -5.27 11.37
CA ILE A 42 25.33 -6.53 11.41
C ILE A 42 25.50 -7.19 12.79
N PRO A 43 24.43 -7.50 13.52
CA PRO A 43 24.51 -8.18 14.80
C PRO A 43 25.25 -9.53 14.69
N ALA A 44 26.03 -9.87 15.72
CA ALA A 44 26.77 -11.13 15.76
C ALA A 44 25.83 -12.34 15.55
N GLY A 45 26.22 -13.25 14.66
CA GLY A 45 25.45 -14.44 14.30
C GLY A 45 24.35 -14.23 13.23
N GLN A 46 23.96 -12.99 12.92
CA GLN A 46 23.02 -12.74 11.83
C GLN A 46 23.66 -12.84 10.46
N LYS A 47 24.92 -12.43 10.30
CA LYS A 47 25.62 -12.52 9.00
C LYS A 47 25.62 -13.95 8.45
N SER A 48 25.92 -14.94 9.28
CA SER A 48 25.88 -16.36 8.87
C SER A 48 24.49 -16.84 8.48
N ALA A 49 23.43 -16.32 9.12
CA ALA A 49 22.05 -16.66 8.78
C ALA A 49 21.61 -16.01 7.45
N LEU A 50 22.02 -14.77 7.17
CA LEU A 50 21.71 -14.12 5.89
C LEU A 50 22.44 -14.79 4.71
N LEU A 51 23.68 -15.24 4.94
CA LEU A 51 24.48 -15.96 3.94
C LEU A 51 23.98 -17.39 3.65
N THR A 52 22.94 -17.89 4.34
CA THR A 52 22.30 -19.14 3.91
C THR A 52 21.41 -18.94 2.69
N ASN A 53 20.95 -17.71 2.45
CA ASN A 53 20.01 -17.38 1.38
C ASN A 53 20.71 -16.75 0.16
N CYS A 54 21.87 -16.12 0.36
CA CYS A 54 22.59 -15.36 -0.66
C CYS A 54 24.11 -15.47 -0.50
N ASP A 55 24.86 -15.02 -1.50
CA ASP A 55 26.32 -14.91 -1.40
C ASP A 55 26.79 -13.61 -0.74
N ASP A 56 28.07 -13.54 -0.37
CA ASP A 56 28.65 -12.36 0.30
C ASP A 56 28.65 -11.11 -0.60
N SER A 57 28.60 -11.28 -1.93
CA SER A 57 28.54 -10.16 -2.87
C SER A 57 27.14 -9.54 -2.93
N THR A 58 26.08 -10.36 -2.95
CA THR A 58 24.69 -9.94 -2.83
C THR A 58 24.47 -9.23 -1.49
N LEU A 59 24.96 -9.82 -0.39
CA LEU A 59 24.83 -9.20 0.93
C LEU A 59 25.52 -7.82 0.99
N LYS A 60 26.71 -7.68 0.42
CA LYS A 60 27.40 -6.38 0.32
C LYS A 60 26.65 -5.39 -0.55
N ALA A 61 26.07 -5.82 -1.67
CA ALA A 61 25.26 -4.96 -2.52
C ALA A 61 24.01 -4.46 -1.76
N PHE A 62 23.31 -5.37 -1.06
CA PHE A 62 22.16 -5.05 -0.22
C PHE A 62 22.50 -4.01 0.87
N LEU A 63 23.60 -4.22 1.59
CA LEU A 63 24.06 -3.30 2.62
C LEU A 63 24.42 -1.91 2.08
N ASN A 64 24.78 -1.80 0.80
CA ASN A 64 25.10 -0.53 0.16
C ASN A 64 23.92 0.08 -0.61
N GLU A 65 22.74 -0.57 -0.63
CA GLU A 65 21.57 -0.01 -1.30
C GLU A 65 21.18 1.34 -0.68
N LYS A 66 20.81 2.27 -1.56
CA LYS A 66 20.19 3.53 -1.19
C LYS A 66 19.12 3.91 -2.21
N PRO A 67 18.01 4.52 -1.78
CA PRO A 67 16.90 4.94 -2.63
C PRO A 67 17.27 5.72 -3.89
N SER A 68 18.24 6.64 -3.82
CA SER A 68 18.63 7.47 -4.96
C SER A 68 19.21 6.69 -6.14
N ASP A 69 19.77 5.49 -5.91
CA ASP A 69 20.32 4.63 -6.96
C ASP A 69 19.30 3.59 -7.47
N MET A 70 18.08 3.57 -6.93
CA MET A 70 17.05 2.56 -7.23
C MET A 70 15.93 3.16 -8.13
N PRO A 71 15.91 2.87 -9.45
CA PRO A 71 14.90 3.44 -10.35
C PRO A 71 13.46 3.06 -9.96
N LEU A 72 13.23 1.80 -9.59
CA LEU A 72 11.91 1.32 -9.17
C LEU A 72 11.43 2.00 -7.87
N PHE A 73 12.34 2.26 -6.92
CA PHE A 73 12.01 3.03 -5.71
C PHE A 73 11.48 4.42 -6.11
N GLN A 74 12.19 5.12 -6.99
CA GLN A 74 11.83 6.45 -7.44
C GLN A 74 10.48 6.46 -8.18
N GLU A 75 10.21 5.48 -9.03
CA GLU A 75 8.92 5.36 -9.72
C GLU A 75 7.75 5.13 -8.75
N ILE A 76 7.90 4.18 -7.81
CA ILE A 76 6.87 3.91 -6.81
C ILE A 76 6.63 5.14 -5.92
N LEU A 77 7.70 5.83 -5.50
CA LEU A 77 7.56 7.04 -4.68
C LEU A 77 6.84 8.16 -5.44
N LYS A 78 7.17 8.41 -6.72
CA LYS A 78 6.47 9.42 -7.54
C LYS A 78 4.98 9.14 -7.61
N ARG A 79 4.59 7.87 -7.81
CA ARG A 79 3.19 7.45 -7.89
C ARG A 79 2.45 7.65 -6.58
N LEU A 80 3.06 7.28 -5.46
CA LEU A 80 2.47 7.50 -4.15
C LEU A 80 2.28 8.99 -3.85
N LEU A 81 3.30 9.81 -4.11
CA LEU A 81 3.22 11.25 -3.88
C LEU A 81 2.19 11.92 -4.78
N ALA A 82 2.08 11.50 -6.05
CA ALA A 82 1.08 12.01 -6.98
C ALA A 82 -0.36 11.66 -6.57
N ASN A 83 -0.55 10.60 -5.80
CA ASN A 83 -1.85 10.18 -5.28
C ASN A 83 -2.18 10.75 -3.89
N LEU A 84 -1.28 11.54 -3.30
CA LEU A 84 -1.58 12.25 -2.06
C LEU A 84 -2.54 13.41 -2.34
N HIS A 85 -3.35 13.72 -1.33
CA HIS A 85 -4.18 14.93 -1.37
C HIS A 85 -3.29 16.19 -1.49
N ALA A 86 -3.78 17.20 -2.20
CA ALA A 86 -2.96 18.34 -2.67
C ALA A 86 -2.31 19.15 -1.54
N ASP A 87 -2.99 19.27 -0.40
CA ASP A 87 -2.50 19.92 0.82
C ASP A 87 -1.29 19.17 1.42
N LYS A 88 -1.36 17.83 1.49
CA LYS A 88 -0.27 16.98 2.00
C LYS A 88 0.94 17.04 1.07
N LEU A 89 0.72 16.98 -0.24
CA LEU A 89 1.79 17.11 -1.24
C LEU A 89 2.45 18.49 -1.17
N SER A 90 1.65 19.56 -1.03
CA SER A 90 2.13 20.94 -0.87
C SER A 90 2.97 21.11 0.41
N ALA A 91 2.56 20.51 1.52
CA ALA A 91 3.32 20.54 2.77
C ALA A 91 4.71 19.87 2.61
N ILE A 92 4.76 18.70 1.96
CA ILE A 92 6.02 18.01 1.64
C ILE A 92 6.90 18.88 0.73
N GLY A 93 6.32 19.44 -0.35
CA GLY A 93 7.04 20.31 -1.27
C GLY A 93 7.60 21.55 -0.59
N THR A 94 6.83 22.17 0.31
CA THR A 94 7.26 23.34 1.10
C THR A 94 8.48 23.00 1.96
N VAL A 95 8.44 21.88 2.69
CA VAL A 95 9.56 21.44 3.53
C VAL A 95 10.80 21.16 2.68
N CYS A 96 10.64 20.48 1.54
CA CYS A 96 11.75 20.22 0.62
C CYS A 96 12.36 21.54 0.11
N SER A 97 11.53 22.52 -0.27
CA SER A 97 11.98 23.84 -0.69
C SER A 97 12.74 24.58 0.40
N LEU A 98 12.30 24.50 1.66
CA LEU A 98 12.97 25.17 2.77
C LEU A 98 14.33 24.52 3.09
N LEU A 99 14.40 23.19 3.06
CA LEU A 99 15.66 22.45 3.25
C LEU A 99 16.68 22.68 2.12
N GLY A 100 16.19 22.99 0.91
CA GLY A 100 17.01 23.38 -0.24
C GLY A 100 17.35 24.87 -0.29
N ASN A 101 16.91 25.68 0.69
CA ASN A 101 17.12 27.14 0.69
C ASN A 101 18.05 27.58 1.83
N ARG A 102 19.18 28.21 1.47
CA ARG A 102 20.21 28.68 2.42
C ARG A 102 19.68 29.66 3.46
N ALA A 103 18.68 30.47 3.11
CA ALA A 103 18.09 31.43 4.04
C ALA A 103 17.15 30.78 5.08
N ALA A 104 16.64 29.57 4.79
CA ALA A 104 15.65 28.89 5.63
C ALA A 104 16.18 27.62 6.31
N VAL A 105 17.36 27.12 5.93
CA VAL A 105 17.87 25.82 6.39
C VAL A 105 18.32 25.82 7.85
N LEU A 106 18.88 26.92 8.36
CA LEU A 106 19.38 27.02 9.73
C LEU A 106 18.31 26.73 10.80
N PRO A 107 17.12 27.37 10.81
CA PRO A 107 16.11 27.06 11.83
C PRO A 107 15.54 25.64 11.71
N LEU A 108 15.68 24.97 10.56
CA LEU A 108 15.14 23.64 10.30
C LEU A 108 16.10 22.51 10.62
N THR A 109 17.39 22.78 10.51
CA THR A 109 18.45 21.76 10.59
C THR A 109 19.44 22.04 11.71
N GLY A 110 19.59 23.30 12.13
CA GLY A 110 20.69 23.75 13.00
C GLY A 110 22.00 24.01 12.25
N TYR A 111 22.02 23.87 10.92
CA TYR A 111 23.21 24.06 10.07
C TYR A 111 23.01 25.19 9.05
N PHE A 112 24.10 25.86 8.66
CA PHE A 112 24.10 26.82 7.55
C PHE A 112 24.25 26.16 6.17
N THR A 113 24.61 24.87 6.15
CA THR A 113 24.75 24.05 4.97
C THR A 113 23.38 23.50 4.54
N LEU A 114 23.13 23.42 3.23
CA LEU A 114 21.90 22.82 2.71
C LEU A 114 21.79 21.34 3.09
N PHE A 115 20.57 20.83 3.27
CA PHE A 115 20.36 19.44 3.68
C PHE A 115 21.03 18.43 2.73
N CYS A 116 20.95 18.67 1.42
CA CYS A 116 21.61 17.85 0.40
C CYS A 116 23.14 17.90 0.45
N ASP A 117 23.73 18.91 1.07
CA ASP A 117 25.19 19.07 1.15
C ASP A 117 25.74 18.58 2.51
N LEU A 118 24.87 18.23 3.46
CA LEU A 118 25.26 17.66 4.75
C LEU A 118 25.82 16.24 4.61
N SER A 119 26.69 15.87 5.54
CA SER A 119 27.14 14.48 5.70
C SER A 119 25.96 13.55 6.04
N PRO A 120 26.01 12.25 5.70
CA PRO A 120 24.97 11.30 6.08
C PRO A 120 24.68 11.26 7.59
N GLN A 121 25.71 11.46 8.41
CA GLN A 121 25.60 11.53 9.87
C GLN A 121 24.82 12.78 10.31
N ASP A 122 25.14 13.96 9.76
CA ASP A 122 24.45 15.20 10.08
C ASP A 122 22.98 15.17 9.61
N ARG A 123 22.69 14.63 8.42
CA ARG A 123 21.31 14.43 7.96
C ARG A 123 20.51 13.55 8.92
N THR A 124 21.13 12.49 9.45
CA THR A 124 20.52 11.62 10.45
C THR A 124 20.20 12.37 11.73
N LEU A 125 21.11 13.22 12.22
CA LEU A 125 20.87 14.06 13.40
C LEU A 125 19.70 15.03 13.17
N VAL A 126 19.63 15.66 12.00
CA VAL A 126 18.52 16.54 11.61
C VAL A 126 17.19 15.79 11.65
N LEU A 127 17.08 14.64 10.97
CA LEU A 127 15.82 13.89 10.93
C LEU A 127 15.43 13.36 12.32
N ASN A 128 16.39 12.88 13.12
CA ASN A 128 16.12 12.45 14.49
C ASN A 128 15.64 13.61 15.38
N SER A 129 16.14 14.84 15.17
CA SER A 129 15.65 16.01 15.91
C SER A 129 14.16 16.29 15.65
N TRP A 130 13.65 15.93 14.46
CA TRP A 130 12.24 16.11 14.12
C TRP A 130 11.32 15.17 14.89
N GLN A 131 11.80 13.98 15.26
CA GLN A 131 11.04 12.99 16.03
C GLN A 131 10.56 13.55 17.38
N THR A 132 11.39 14.36 18.03
CA THR A 132 11.11 14.96 19.34
C THR A 132 10.89 16.46 19.30
N SER A 133 10.68 17.04 18.10
CA SER A 133 10.45 18.47 17.94
C SER A 133 9.23 18.95 18.73
N SER A 134 9.28 20.15 19.29
CA SER A 134 8.12 20.77 19.95
C SER A 134 6.99 21.07 18.97
N LEU A 135 7.33 21.30 17.69
CA LEU A 135 6.38 21.56 16.61
C LEU A 135 5.81 20.24 16.07
N ALA A 136 4.48 20.08 16.17
CA ALA A 136 3.79 18.85 15.78
C ALA A 136 4.03 18.45 14.32
N THR A 137 4.10 19.43 13.41
CA THR A 137 4.32 19.20 11.99
C THR A 137 5.60 18.42 11.70
N PHE A 138 6.71 18.71 12.37
CA PHE A 138 7.96 17.97 12.16
C PHE A 138 7.88 16.53 12.65
N ARG A 139 7.20 16.28 13.77
CA ARG A 139 6.99 14.91 14.26
C ARG A 139 6.16 14.10 13.28
N VAL A 140 5.10 14.69 12.73
CA VAL A 140 4.26 14.06 11.70
C VAL A 140 5.06 13.80 10.43
N LEU A 141 5.82 14.79 9.94
CA LEU A 141 6.67 14.63 8.76
C LEU A 141 7.71 13.53 8.93
N PHE A 142 8.43 13.50 10.07
CA PHE A 142 9.38 12.43 10.37
C PHE A 142 8.72 11.06 10.31
N LYS A 143 7.58 10.89 10.98
CA LYS A 143 6.83 9.63 10.99
C LYS A 143 6.39 9.23 9.58
N GLN A 144 5.75 10.13 8.83
CA GLN A 144 5.19 9.83 7.52
C GLN A 144 6.27 9.56 6.47
N LEU A 145 7.32 10.38 6.40
CA LEU A 145 8.43 10.16 5.47
C LEU A 145 9.16 8.85 5.79
N SER A 146 9.34 8.51 7.07
CA SER A 146 9.92 7.23 7.49
C SER A 146 9.07 6.03 7.08
N ILE A 147 7.74 6.10 7.25
CA ILE A 147 6.81 5.05 6.82
C ILE A 147 6.87 4.90 5.30
N ILE A 148 6.76 6.00 4.55
CA ILE A 148 6.81 6.01 3.09
C ILE A 148 8.12 5.40 2.60
N GLY A 149 9.27 5.87 3.09
CA GLY A 149 10.58 5.38 2.66
C GLY A 149 10.73 3.87 2.87
N LYS A 150 10.39 3.37 4.06
CA LYS A 150 10.43 1.93 4.38
C LYS A 150 9.46 1.12 3.52
N HIS A 151 8.24 1.63 3.35
CA HIS A 151 7.20 0.95 2.58
C HIS A 151 7.52 0.88 1.08
N VAL A 152 8.12 1.93 0.52
CA VAL A 152 8.61 1.93 -0.87
C VAL A 152 9.81 1.00 -1.03
N TYR A 153 10.77 1.06 -0.10
CA TYR A 153 11.98 0.23 -0.15
C TYR A 153 11.66 -1.26 -0.18
N LEU A 154 10.81 -1.74 0.74
CA LEU A 154 10.41 -3.15 0.81
C LEU A 154 9.71 -3.66 -0.47
N ARG A 155 9.11 -2.77 -1.26
CA ARG A 155 8.42 -3.11 -2.52
C ARG A 155 9.29 -2.91 -3.76
N SER A 156 10.51 -2.40 -3.61
CA SER A 156 11.40 -2.06 -4.74
C SER A 156 12.76 -2.73 -4.69
N SER A 157 13.26 -3.11 -3.50
CA SER A 157 14.54 -3.83 -3.37
C SER A 157 14.37 -5.30 -3.75
N THR A 158 15.02 -5.72 -4.84
CA THR A 158 15.14 -7.13 -5.21
C THR A 158 16.14 -7.85 -4.31
N LEU A 159 17.17 -7.14 -3.84
CA LEU A 159 18.20 -7.70 -2.96
C LEU A 159 17.65 -8.02 -1.57
N PHE A 160 16.69 -7.23 -1.06
CA PHE A 160 16.01 -7.54 0.20
C PHE A 160 15.39 -8.94 0.17
N ASN A 161 14.60 -9.24 -0.85
CA ASN A 161 13.93 -10.53 -1.03
C ASN A 161 14.94 -11.69 -1.09
N GLU A 162 16.04 -11.51 -1.83
CA GLU A 162 17.12 -12.50 -1.94
C GLU A 162 17.83 -12.74 -0.60
N VAL A 163 18.20 -11.67 0.11
CA VAL A 163 18.94 -11.75 1.38
C VAL A 163 18.08 -12.35 2.50
N VAL A 164 16.79 -11.98 2.59
CA VAL A 164 15.90 -12.50 3.63
C VAL A 164 15.24 -13.84 3.25
N GLY A 165 15.40 -14.29 2.01
CA GLY A 165 14.75 -15.50 1.49
C GLY A 165 13.23 -15.36 1.34
N PHE A 166 12.73 -14.12 1.26
CA PHE A 166 11.31 -13.84 1.07
C PHE A 166 11.02 -13.81 -0.44
N PRO A 167 10.20 -14.72 -0.98
CA PRO A 167 9.98 -14.78 -2.41
C PRO A 167 9.13 -13.59 -2.88
N SER A 168 9.53 -12.97 -3.99
CA SER A 168 8.82 -11.82 -4.59
C SER A 168 7.38 -12.16 -5.00
N THR A 169 7.10 -13.45 -5.23
CA THR A 169 5.77 -14.00 -5.51
C THR A 169 5.55 -15.32 -4.76
N PRO A 170 4.32 -15.66 -4.36
CA PRO A 170 4.06 -16.87 -3.59
C PRO A 170 4.56 -18.15 -4.30
N THR A 171 5.30 -18.99 -3.56
CA THR A 171 5.77 -20.29 -4.06
C THR A 171 4.61 -21.28 -4.14
N GLY A 172 4.54 -22.07 -5.21
CA GLY A 172 3.47 -23.05 -5.43
C GLY A 172 2.14 -22.47 -5.92
N TRP A 173 2.07 -21.16 -6.14
CA TRP A 173 0.91 -20.55 -6.78
C TRP A 173 0.76 -21.04 -8.22
N HIS A 174 -0.48 -21.30 -8.62
CA HIS A 174 -0.85 -21.62 -9.99
C HIS A 174 -2.19 -20.99 -10.34
N SER A 175 -2.33 -20.58 -11.60
CA SER A 175 -3.59 -20.07 -12.12
C SER A 175 -4.66 -21.18 -12.09
N VAL A 176 -5.86 -20.80 -11.66
CA VAL A 176 -7.07 -21.61 -11.71
C VAL A 176 -8.09 -20.92 -12.61
N GLU A 177 -8.99 -21.68 -13.23
CA GLU A 177 -10.02 -21.11 -14.09
C GLU A 177 -10.87 -20.10 -13.29
N SER A 178 -10.88 -18.84 -13.75
CA SER A 178 -11.72 -17.79 -13.19
C SER A 178 -13.15 -17.96 -13.71
N TYR A 179 -14.15 -17.59 -12.89
CA TYR A 179 -15.51 -17.47 -13.39
C TYR A 179 -15.56 -16.44 -14.54
N PRO A 180 -16.21 -16.74 -15.67
CA PRO A 180 -16.24 -15.87 -16.84
C PRO A 180 -17.21 -14.71 -16.62
N PHE A 181 -16.81 -13.73 -15.80
CA PHE A 181 -17.60 -12.53 -15.56
C PHE A 181 -17.74 -11.71 -16.85
N GLU A 182 -18.96 -11.26 -17.12
CA GLU A 182 -19.24 -10.29 -18.18
C GLU A 182 -19.19 -8.87 -17.59
N PHE A 183 -18.28 -8.04 -18.10
CA PHE A 183 -18.13 -6.66 -17.66
C PHE A 183 -18.65 -5.67 -18.71
N MET A 184 -19.49 -4.75 -18.26
CA MET A 184 -19.83 -3.56 -19.04
C MET A 184 -18.75 -2.50 -18.78
N GLN A 185 -17.93 -2.22 -19.79
CA GLN A 185 -16.89 -1.20 -19.73
C GLN A 185 -17.36 0.05 -20.48
N PHE A 186 -17.21 1.21 -19.86
CA PHE A 186 -17.55 2.49 -20.45
C PHE A 186 -16.26 3.28 -20.67
N ASN A 187 -16.11 3.89 -21.85
CA ASN A 187 -14.97 4.75 -22.13
C ASN A 187 -15.07 6.05 -21.31
N ASP A 188 -13.96 6.77 -21.15
CA ASP A 188 -13.87 8.09 -20.48
C ASP A 188 -14.60 9.23 -21.23
N SER A 189 -15.66 8.92 -21.99
CA SER A 189 -16.49 9.95 -22.61
C SER A 189 -17.30 10.68 -21.54
N GLU A 190 -17.45 11.99 -21.67
CA GLU A 190 -18.34 12.79 -20.81
C GLU A 190 -19.84 12.44 -21.01
N ALA A 191 -20.17 11.55 -21.96
CA ALA A 191 -21.53 11.11 -22.19
C ALA A 191 -22.03 10.23 -21.04
N HIS A 192 -23.16 10.61 -20.45
CA HIS A 192 -23.82 9.80 -19.42
C HIS A 192 -24.38 8.51 -20.01
N VAL A 193 -24.07 7.38 -19.37
CA VAL A 193 -24.67 6.08 -19.69
C VAL A 193 -25.84 5.84 -18.73
N GLN A 194 -27.00 5.52 -19.28
CA GLN A 194 -28.19 5.16 -18.51
C GLN A 194 -28.43 3.65 -18.64
N LEU A 195 -28.53 2.98 -17.49
CA LEU A 195 -28.82 1.55 -17.40
C LEU A 195 -30.06 1.35 -16.53
N GLU A 196 -30.92 0.41 -16.92
CA GLU A 196 -32.10 0.03 -16.15
C GLU A 196 -31.93 -1.37 -15.56
N THR A 197 -32.10 -1.48 -14.25
CA THR A 197 -32.01 -2.73 -13.50
C THR A 197 -32.99 -2.68 -12.32
N ASP A 198 -33.31 -3.82 -11.74
CA ASP A 198 -34.23 -3.87 -10.59
C ASP A 198 -33.45 -3.62 -9.28
N VAL A 199 -32.20 -4.08 -9.22
CA VAL A 199 -31.29 -3.88 -8.08
C VAL A 199 -29.92 -3.45 -8.60
N VAL A 200 -29.32 -2.45 -7.93
CA VAL A 200 -27.92 -2.06 -8.11
C VAL A 200 -27.15 -2.29 -6.81
N ILE A 201 -26.00 -2.93 -6.90
CA ILE A 201 -25.07 -3.17 -5.79
C ILE A 201 -23.82 -2.35 -6.08
N VAL A 202 -23.50 -1.43 -5.18
CA VAL A 202 -22.32 -0.56 -5.30
C VAL A 202 -21.20 -1.12 -4.41
N GLY A 203 -20.14 -1.60 -5.06
CA GLY A 203 -19.02 -2.33 -4.47
C GLY A 203 -19.22 -3.84 -4.53
N SER A 204 -18.21 -4.56 -5.02
CA SER A 204 -18.16 -6.02 -5.19
C SER A 204 -17.47 -6.75 -4.03
N GLY A 205 -17.34 -6.10 -2.87
CA GLY A 205 -16.69 -6.66 -1.68
C GLY A 205 -17.37 -7.93 -1.11
N CYS A 206 -16.88 -8.44 0.02
CA CYS A 206 -17.28 -9.74 0.57
C CYS A 206 -18.80 -9.99 0.70
N GLY A 207 -19.61 -8.97 0.94
CA GLY A 207 -21.07 -9.10 1.04
C GLY A 207 -21.80 -9.09 -0.30
N ALA A 208 -21.18 -8.56 -1.36
CA ALA A 208 -21.86 -8.28 -2.62
C ALA A 208 -22.30 -9.56 -3.33
N GLY A 209 -21.45 -10.60 -3.36
CA GLY A 209 -21.77 -11.86 -4.00
C GLY A 209 -23.01 -12.55 -3.41
N VAL A 210 -23.14 -12.54 -2.08
CA VAL A 210 -24.30 -13.12 -1.38
C VAL A 210 -25.58 -12.36 -1.71
N VAL A 211 -25.53 -11.03 -1.68
CA VAL A 211 -26.68 -10.17 -2.02
C VAL A 211 -27.07 -10.35 -3.49
N ALA A 212 -26.09 -10.31 -4.40
CA ALA A 212 -26.30 -10.47 -5.83
C ALA A 212 -26.97 -11.82 -6.14
N ARG A 213 -26.44 -12.92 -5.60
CA ARG A 213 -27.01 -14.25 -5.75
C ARG A 213 -28.44 -14.31 -5.23
N THR A 214 -28.68 -13.80 -4.02
CA THR A 214 -30.01 -13.85 -3.37
C THR A 214 -31.05 -13.11 -4.19
N MET A 215 -30.73 -11.90 -4.67
CA MET A 215 -31.65 -11.09 -5.48
C MET A 215 -31.86 -11.70 -6.88
N ALA A 216 -30.81 -12.21 -7.52
CA ALA A 216 -30.92 -12.87 -8.82
C ALA A 216 -31.77 -14.15 -8.74
N MET A 217 -31.60 -14.96 -7.69
CA MET A 217 -32.45 -16.14 -7.45
C MET A 217 -33.92 -15.80 -7.18
N ALA A 218 -34.20 -14.60 -6.68
CA ALA A 218 -35.55 -14.08 -6.53
C ALA A 218 -36.16 -13.55 -7.86
N GLY A 219 -35.40 -13.60 -8.97
CA GLY A 219 -35.86 -13.20 -10.30
C GLY A 219 -35.60 -11.74 -10.66
N HIS A 220 -34.80 -11.01 -9.87
CA HIS A 220 -34.43 -9.63 -10.17
C HIS A 220 -33.27 -9.54 -11.15
N ARG A 221 -33.28 -8.53 -12.02
CA ARG A 221 -32.09 -8.07 -12.74
C ARG A 221 -31.19 -7.33 -11.76
N VAL A 222 -29.94 -7.77 -11.65
CA VAL A 222 -28.96 -7.24 -10.69
C VAL A 222 -27.76 -6.70 -11.44
N LEU A 223 -27.37 -5.48 -11.14
CA LEU A 223 -26.13 -4.88 -11.60
C LEU A 223 -25.16 -4.70 -10.42
N VAL A 224 -23.92 -5.14 -10.57
CA VAL A 224 -22.84 -4.84 -9.62
C VAL A 224 -21.92 -3.81 -10.24
N VAL A 225 -21.66 -2.72 -9.53
CA VAL A 225 -20.75 -1.66 -9.95
C VAL A 225 -19.59 -1.61 -8.97
N ASP A 226 -18.36 -1.66 -9.47
CA ASP A 226 -17.16 -1.51 -8.65
C ASP A 226 -16.24 -0.45 -9.26
N LYS A 227 -15.46 0.23 -8.42
CA LYS A 227 -14.40 1.15 -8.86
C LYS A 227 -13.12 0.41 -9.25
N GLY A 228 -12.91 -0.79 -8.72
CA GLY A 228 -11.73 -1.59 -8.87
C GLY A 228 -11.82 -2.52 -10.07
N GLN A 229 -10.65 -2.91 -10.58
CA GLN A 229 -10.55 -3.80 -11.73
C GLN A 229 -10.63 -5.27 -11.30
N HIS A 230 -11.20 -6.11 -12.16
CA HIS A 230 -11.09 -7.56 -12.05
C HIS A 230 -9.81 -8.05 -12.73
N PHE A 231 -9.07 -8.90 -12.03
CA PHE A 231 -7.93 -9.61 -12.57
C PHE A 231 -8.26 -11.10 -12.61
N GLU A 232 -8.11 -11.71 -13.77
CA GLU A 232 -8.13 -13.17 -13.86
C GLU A 232 -6.97 -13.74 -13.05
N THR A 233 -7.11 -14.99 -12.58
CA THR A 233 -6.01 -15.58 -11.78
C THR A 233 -4.71 -15.61 -12.58
N SER A 234 -4.77 -15.89 -13.89
CA SER A 234 -3.62 -15.93 -14.81
C SER A 234 -2.86 -14.60 -14.91
N SER A 235 -3.53 -13.49 -14.60
CA SER A 235 -3.01 -12.11 -14.67
C SER A 235 -3.05 -11.40 -13.32
N LEU A 236 -3.16 -12.13 -12.20
CA LEU A 236 -3.16 -11.52 -10.87
C LEU A 236 -1.80 -10.84 -10.60
N PRO A 237 -1.76 -9.56 -10.18
CA PRO A 237 -0.53 -8.82 -9.92
C PRO A 237 0.08 -9.24 -8.57
N LEU A 238 0.73 -10.41 -8.55
CA LEU A 238 1.35 -10.98 -7.35
C LEU A 238 2.65 -10.29 -6.93
N ASP A 239 3.29 -9.53 -7.84
CA ASP A 239 4.46 -8.74 -7.50
C ASP A 239 4.05 -7.56 -6.62
N GLN A 240 4.75 -7.30 -5.52
CA GLN A 240 4.36 -6.27 -4.57
C GLN A 240 4.37 -4.86 -5.17
N SER A 241 5.29 -4.56 -6.09
CA SER A 241 5.37 -3.22 -6.68
C SER A 241 4.10 -2.90 -7.46
N ALA A 242 3.63 -3.82 -8.30
CA ALA A 242 2.41 -3.65 -9.09
C ALA A 242 1.13 -3.93 -8.29
N GLY A 243 1.13 -5.01 -7.50
CA GLY A 243 -0.02 -5.46 -6.72
C GLY A 243 -0.55 -4.41 -5.76
N TYR A 244 0.33 -3.64 -5.12
CA TYR A 244 -0.10 -2.55 -4.25
C TYR A 244 -0.89 -1.45 -4.97
N PHE A 245 -0.53 -1.10 -6.22
CA PHE A 245 -1.27 -0.08 -6.96
C PHE A 245 -2.54 -0.60 -7.63
N HIS A 246 -2.57 -1.88 -8.01
CA HIS A 246 -3.72 -2.49 -8.68
C HIS A 246 -4.78 -3.04 -7.72
N LEU A 247 -4.36 -3.53 -6.54
CA LEU A 247 -5.24 -4.26 -5.63
C LEU A 247 -5.60 -3.48 -4.37
N PHE A 248 -4.85 -2.44 -4.01
CA PHE A 248 -5.05 -1.70 -2.76
C PHE A 248 -5.35 -0.23 -3.01
N GLU A 249 -6.26 0.30 -2.20
CA GLU A 249 -6.59 1.71 -2.21
C GLU A 249 -5.36 2.54 -1.87
N GLY A 250 -5.17 3.63 -2.62
CA GLY A 250 -4.07 4.55 -2.35
C GLY A 250 -2.67 3.96 -2.57
N GLY A 251 -2.54 2.84 -3.29
CA GLY A 251 -1.26 2.12 -3.37
C GLY A 251 -0.84 1.49 -2.04
N GLY A 252 -1.81 1.21 -1.15
CA GLY A 252 -1.64 0.67 0.21
C GLY A 252 -1.26 1.70 1.28
N LEU A 253 -1.40 3.00 0.99
CA LEU A 253 -1.07 4.07 1.93
C LEU A 253 -2.28 4.98 2.19
N VAL A 254 -3.34 4.42 2.79
CA VAL A 254 -4.46 5.20 3.31
C VAL A 254 -4.21 5.50 4.79
N SER A 255 -4.10 6.79 5.14
CA SER A 255 -3.84 7.22 6.52
C SER A 255 -4.87 8.26 6.98
N SER A 256 -5.12 8.30 8.28
CA SER A 256 -5.91 9.35 8.92
C SER A 256 -5.31 10.74 8.66
N GLU A 257 -6.09 11.80 8.85
CA GLU A 257 -5.67 13.18 8.61
C GLU A 257 -4.44 13.55 9.46
N ASP A 258 -4.42 13.14 10.72
CA ASP A 258 -3.31 13.32 11.66
C ASP A 258 -2.19 12.27 11.51
N GLY A 259 -2.36 11.28 10.62
CA GLY A 259 -1.42 10.19 10.39
C GLY A 259 -1.21 9.27 11.60
N SER A 260 -2.13 9.26 12.57
CA SER A 260 -2.09 8.36 13.72
C SER A 260 -2.41 6.91 13.35
N ILE A 261 -3.32 6.71 12.40
CA ILE A 261 -3.81 5.40 11.94
C ILE A 261 -3.60 5.28 10.43
N SER A 262 -3.24 4.08 9.97
CA SER A 262 -3.20 3.70 8.55
C SER A 262 -4.01 2.45 8.32
N THR A 263 -4.66 2.37 7.17
CA THR A 263 -5.55 1.27 6.77
C THR A 263 -5.11 0.71 5.43
N LEU A 264 -5.04 -0.62 5.33
CA LEU A 264 -4.98 -1.30 4.04
C LEU A 264 -6.41 -1.68 3.64
N ALA A 265 -6.86 -1.19 2.49
CA ALA A 265 -8.17 -1.51 1.94
C ALA A 265 -8.01 -2.03 0.52
N GLY A 266 -8.72 -3.10 0.16
CA GLY A 266 -8.75 -3.61 -1.20
C GLY A 266 -9.49 -2.66 -2.14
N SER A 267 -8.95 -2.44 -3.34
CA SER A 267 -9.50 -1.59 -4.39
C SER A 267 -9.45 -2.33 -5.74
N CYS A 268 -9.98 -3.54 -5.73
CA CYS A 268 -10.12 -4.43 -6.88
C CYS A 268 -11.47 -5.14 -6.79
N PHE A 269 -11.89 -5.82 -7.86
CA PHE A 269 -13.10 -6.64 -7.81
C PHE A 269 -12.97 -7.71 -6.71
N GLY A 270 -14.00 -7.86 -5.87
CA GLY A 270 -13.97 -8.65 -4.62
C GLY A 270 -13.50 -7.86 -3.38
N GLY A 271 -12.93 -6.66 -3.57
CA GLY A 271 -12.52 -5.74 -2.52
C GLY A 271 -11.56 -6.36 -1.50
N GLY A 272 -11.83 -6.14 -0.21
CA GLY A 272 -11.04 -6.71 0.88
C GLY A 272 -11.02 -8.25 0.91
N GLY A 273 -12.00 -8.91 0.27
CA GLY A 273 -12.03 -10.38 0.17
C GLY A 273 -10.94 -10.92 -0.75
N THR A 274 -10.50 -10.15 -1.75
CA THR A 274 -9.46 -10.53 -2.71
C THR A 274 -8.05 -10.45 -2.12
N VAL A 275 -7.82 -9.52 -1.19
CA VAL A 275 -6.48 -9.17 -0.69
C VAL A 275 -6.19 -9.62 0.74
N ASN A 276 -7.17 -10.21 1.44
CA ASN A 276 -6.98 -10.65 2.81
C ASN A 276 -6.32 -12.04 2.89
N TRP A 277 -6.01 -12.47 4.12
CA TRP A 277 -5.46 -13.79 4.43
C TRP A 277 -6.49 -14.94 4.49
N SER A 278 -7.71 -14.72 3.96
CA SER A 278 -8.79 -15.72 3.82
C SER A 278 -9.27 -16.42 5.12
N ALA A 279 -9.03 -15.82 6.29
CA ALA A 279 -9.58 -16.36 7.54
C ALA A 279 -11.10 -16.17 7.61
N CYS A 280 -11.83 -17.27 7.70
CA CYS A 280 -13.29 -17.31 7.81
C CYS A 280 -13.67 -17.94 9.16
N LEU A 281 -14.15 -17.12 10.09
CA LEU A 281 -14.52 -17.56 11.46
C LEU A 281 -15.93 -17.07 11.78
N GLN A 282 -16.72 -17.92 12.43
CA GLN A 282 -18.02 -17.47 12.94
C GLN A 282 -17.83 -16.50 14.12
N PRO A 283 -18.68 -15.46 14.26
CA PRO A 283 -18.66 -14.58 15.42
C PRO A 283 -18.85 -15.36 16.73
N GLN A 284 -18.03 -15.08 17.74
CA GLN A 284 -18.15 -15.70 19.05
C GLN A 284 -19.48 -15.32 19.72
N ASN A 285 -20.03 -16.23 20.55
CA ASN A 285 -21.31 -16.01 21.24
C ASN A 285 -21.31 -14.73 22.07
N THR A 286 -20.21 -14.41 22.76
CA THR A 286 -20.08 -13.18 23.55
C THR A 286 -20.28 -11.90 22.73
N VAL A 287 -19.81 -11.88 21.48
CA VAL A 287 -20.01 -10.75 20.56
C VAL A 287 -21.47 -10.66 20.12
N ARG A 288 -22.08 -11.80 19.81
CA ARG A 288 -23.50 -11.88 19.43
C ARG A 288 -24.41 -11.44 20.58
N ASP A 289 -24.07 -11.84 21.80
CA ASP A 289 -24.76 -11.44 23.04
C ASP A 289 -24.64 -9.93 23.26
N GLU A 290 -23.45 -9.34 23.08
CA GLU A 290 -23.28 -7.88 23.16
C GLU A 290 -24.21 -7.15 22.17
N TRP A 291 -24.20 -7.56 20.89
CA TRP A 291 -25.03 -6.91 19.87
C TRP A 291 -26.52 -7.03 20.16
N ALA A 292 -26.97 -8.20 20.57
CA ALA A 292 -28.38 -8.43 20.85
C ALA A 292 -28.85 -7.75 22.13
N ASP A 293 -28.14 -7.97 23.25
CA ASP A 293 -28.60 -7.58 24.58
C ASP A 293 -28.28 -6.11 24.88
N GLN A 294 -27.12 -5.61 24.45
CA GLN A 294 -26.69 -4.23 24.75
C GLN A 294 -27.06 -3.24 23.64
N ARG A 295 -27.14 -3.69 22.38
CA ARG A 295 -27.46 -2.82 21.23
C ARG A 295 -28.86 -3.06 20.66
N GLY A 296 -29.64 -3.98 21.24
CA GLY A 296 -31.02 -4.25 20.85
C GLY A 296 -31.19 -5.02 19.53
N LEU A 297 -30.10 -5.61 19.00
CA LEU A 297 -30.10 -6.31 17.71
C LEU A 297 -30.41 -7.81 17.91
N SER A 298 -31.60 -8.12 18.41
CA SER A 298 -32.00 -9.48 18.85
C SER A 298 -31.84 -10.58 17.78
N PHE A 299 -31.85 -10.20 16.49
CA PHE A 299 -31.59 -11.11 15.38
C PHE A 299 -30.29 -11.90 15.53
N PHE A 300 -29.22 -11.31 16.07
CA PHE A 300 -27.91 -11.99 16.19
C PHE A 300 -27.91 -13.16 17.19
N LYS A 301 -28.89 -13.23 18.10
CA LYS A 301 -29.10 -14.39 18.98
C LYS A 301 -30.13 -15.40 18.46
N SER A 302 -30.80 -15.08 17.35
CA SER A 302 -31.81 -15.97 16.78
C SER A 302 -31.18 -17.20 16.12
N ALA A 303 -31.94 -18.29 16.06
CA ALA A 303 -31.58 -19.47 15.27
C ALA A 303 -31.39 -19.13 13.78
N LYS A 304 -32.19 -18.18 13.26
CA LYS A 304 -32.12 -17.73 11.88
C LYS A 304 -30.76 -17.11 11.50
N PHE A 305 -30.12 -16.39 12.42
CA PHE A 305 -28.77 -15.89 12.16
C PHE A 305 -27.75 -17.03 12.06
N GLN A 306 -27.91 -18.09 12.85
CA GLN A 306 -27.07 -19.28 12.74
C GLN A 306 -27.30 -19.99 11.40
N GLU A 307 -28.56 -20.18 10.99
CA GLU A 307 -28.90 -20.75 9.68
C GLU A 307 -28.27 -19.96 8.52
N HIS A 308 -28.22 -18.62 8.63
CA HIS A 308 -27.55 -17.79 7.63
C HIS A 308 -26.02 -17.99 7.61
N LEU A 309 -25.38 -18.17 8.77
CA LEU A 309 -23.94 -18.46 8.84
C LEU A 309 -23.63 -19.84 8.23
N ASP A 310 -24.43 -20.84 8.59
CA ASP A 310 -24.24 -22.22 8.13
C ASP A 310 -24.44 -22.30 6.61
N SER A 311 -25.44 -21.61 6.05
CA SER A 311 -25.69 -21.55 4.60
C SER A 311 -24.56 -20.92 3.78
N VAL A 312 -23.67 -20.12 4.37
CA VAL A 312 -22.51 -19.55 3.67
C VAL A 312 -21.30 -20.50 3.73
N CYS A 313 -21.30 -21.44 4.67
CA CYS A 313 -20.22 -22.43 4.83
C CYS A 313 -20.42 -23.71 4.01
N GLU A 314 -21.63 -23.96 3.50
CA GLU A 314 -21.98 -25.06 2.57
C GLU A 314 -21.63 -24.73 1.12
#